data_AF-A0A836M3A0-F1
#
_entry.id   AF-A0A836M3A0-F1
#
_cell.length_a   1.000
_cell.length_b   1.000
_cell.length_c   1.000
_cell.angle_alpha   90.00
_cell.angle_beta   90.00
_cell.angle_gamma   90.00
#
_symmetry.space_group_name_H-M   'P 1'
#
loop_
_entity.id
_entity.type
_entity.pdbx_description
1 polymer ?
#
loop_
_entity_poly.entity_id
_entity_poly.type
_entity_poly.pdbx_seq_one_letter_code
_entity_poly.pdbx_strand_id
1 'polypeptide(L)'
;MMQLRLGLVLAVSALSLAGCGRFALNNHSLDYKNAKQLAPLEYPADATVRPATPLYPAPTVDQLAIDHAPKFENKRGNRFALPRPEPLQTDTTADASAQTGSALGRPQLVTDGNKNPLLKIDGSTAEIWQYTKATLSTLNYNVIAQGNNQATIKVNDNTYVLKLTGVGSSHSLALFNPDNTFASPDVAAEVLNQIYQNWPA
;
A
#
# COMPACT_ATOMS: atom_id res chain seq x y z
N MET A 1 60.56 -1.10 -16.23
CA MET A 1 59.69 -0.25 -15.36
C MET A 1 58.41 0.26 -16.03
N MET A 2 58.35 0.43 -17.36
CA MET A 2 57.17 1.02 -18.04
C MET A 2 56.00 0.02 -18.23
N GLN A 3 56.31 -1.26 -18.44
CA GLN A 3 55.33 -2.37 -18.56
C GLN A 3 54.51 -2.58 -17.25
N LEU A 4 55.17 -2.46 -16.09
CA LEU A 4 54.52 -2.60 -14.78
C LEU A 4 53.55 -1.44 -14.49
N ARG A 5 53.89 -0.23 -14.97
CA ARG A 5 53.05 0.96 -14.81
C ARG A 5 51.83 0.91 -15.71
N LEU A 6 51.98 0.44 -16.95
CA LEU A 6 50.85 0.28 -17.87
C LEU A 6 49.86 -0.79 -17.38
N GLY A 7 50.36 -1.93 -16.88
CA GLY A 7 49.53 -2.98 -16.31
C GLY A 7 48.78 -2.54 -15.04
N LEU A 8 49.43 -1.78 -14.16
CA LEU A 8 48.79 -1.25 -12.94
C LEU A 8 47.67 -0.26 -13.28
N VAL A 9 47.91 0.66 -14.21
CA VAL A 9 46.90 1.66 -14.63
C VAL A 9 45.69 0.98 -15.26
N LEU A 10 45.90 -0.06 -16.08
CA LEU A 10 44.83 -0.81 -16.73
C LEU A 10 44.01 -1.64 -15.73
N ALA A 11 44.65 -2.20 -14.70
CA ALA A 11 43.96 -2.89 -13.61
C ALA A 11 43.11 -1.94 -12.74
N VAL A 12 43.67 -0.78 -12.35
CA VAL A 12 42.95 0.21 -11.53
C VAL A 12 41.76 0.81 -12.28
N SER A 13 41.91 1.06 -13.60
CA SER A 13 40.81 1.55 -14.43
C SER A 13 39.73 0.50 -14.69
N ALA A 14 40.07 -0.79 -14.82
CA ALA A 14 39.06 -1.85 -14.89
C ALA A 14 38.26 -1.99 -13.58
N LEU A 15 38.90 -1.76 -12.42
CA LEU A 15 38.22 -1.74 -11.12
C LEU A 15 37.31 -0.52 -10.94
N SER A 16 37.66 0.64 -11.51
CA SER A 16 36.82 1.84 -11.42
C SER A 16 35.57 1.78 -12.30
N LEU A 17 35.57 0.97 -13.37
CA LEU A 17 34.37 0.71 -14.18
C LEU A 17 33.39 -0.30 -13.53
N ALA A 18 33.84 -1.07 -12.54
CA ALA A 18 32.95 -1.91 -11.75
C ALA A 18 32.22 -1.05 -10.71
N GLY A 19 31.17 -0.36 -11.16
CA GLY A 19 30.33 0.50 -10.32
C GLY A 19 29.77 -0.21 -9.09
N CYS A 20 29.28 0.59 -8.13
CA CYS A 20 28.85 0.21 -6.77
C CYS A 20 27.88 -0.99 -6.66
N GLY A 21 27.30 -1.48 -7.77
CA GLY A 21 26.41 -2.64 -7.79
C GLY A 21 27.10 -4.01 -7.94
N ARG A 22 28.32 -4.09 -8.51
CA ARG A 22 29.02 -5.37 -8.74
C ARG A 22 29.72 -5.89 -7.48
N PHE A 23 30.33 -4.99 -6.73
CA PHE A 23 30.83 -5.27 -5.38
C PHE A 23 29.72 -4.97 -4.38
N ALA A 24 28.65 -5.75 -4.43
CA ALA A 24 27.62 -5.64 -3.41
C ALA A 24 28.20 -6.20 -2.08
N LEU A 25 28.84 -5.29 -1.35
CA LEU A 25 29.50 -5.48 -0.07
C LEU A 25 28.53 -6.08 0.94
N ASN A 26 29.06 -6.87 1.88
CA ASN A 26 28.28 -7.37 3.00
C ASN A 26 27.72 -6.18 3.78
N ASN A 27 26.41 -6.16 4.02
CA ASN A 27 25.74 -5.11 4.79
C ASN A 27 25.36 -5.58 6.20
N HIS A 28 25.88 -6.73 6.64
CA HIS A 28 25.67 -7.32 7.98
C HIS A 28 24.20 -7.62 8.31
N SER A 29 23.31 -7.60 7.30
CA SER A 29 21.87 -7.83 7.50
C SER A 29 21.51 -9.25 7.91
N LEU A 30 22.43 -10.21 7.78
CA LEU A 30 22.21 -11.61 8.18
C LEU A 30 22.92 -11.99 9.48
N ASP A 31 23.64 -11.06 10.12
CA ASP A 31 24.48 -11.36 11.29
C ASP A 31 23.65 -11.83 12.49
N TYR A 32 22.38 -11.44 12.57
CA TYR A 32 21.46 -11.89 13.61
C TYR A 32 21.28 -13.42 13.64
N LYS A 33 21.52 -14.12 12.53
CA LYS A 33 21.46 -15.59 12.47
C LYS A 33 22.58 -16.27 13.25
N ASN A 34 23.69 -15.55 13.46
CA ASN A 34 24.84 -16.01 14.23
C ASN A 34 24.80 -15.49 15.69
N ALA A 35 23.72 -14.81 16.09
CA ALA A 35 23.59 -14.30 17.44
C ALA A 35 23.55 -15.46 18.44
N LYS A 36 24.30 -15.31 19.54
CA LYS A 36 24.35 -16.33 20.58
C LYS A 36 23.03 -16.36 21.34
N GLN A 37 22.45 -17.55 21.50
CA GLN A 37 21.31 -17.74 22.37
C GLN A 37 21.70 -17.48 23.83
N LEU A 38 20.91 -16.64 24.51
CA LEU A 38 21.08 -16.32 25.92
C LEU A 38 20.30 -17.33 26.76
N ALA A 39 20.98 -17.94 27.73
CA ALA A 39 20.33 -18.81 28.70
C ALA A 39 19.44 -17.98 29.64
N PRO A 40 18.36 -18.57 30.17
CA PRO A 40 17.59 -17.95 31.25
C PRO A 40 18.47 -17.59 32.45
N LEU A 41 18.08 -16.56 33.19
CA LEU A 41 18.77 -16.16 34.41
C LEU A 41 18.49 -17.18 35.52
N GLU A 42 19.55 -17.82 36.02
CA GLU A 42 19.50 -18.75 37.16
C GLU A 42 19.63 -17.97 38.48
N TYR A 43 18.80 -18.32 39.46
CA TYR A 43 18.84 -17.71 40.79
C TYR A 43 19.42 -18.67 41.84
N PRO A 44 20.14 -18.18 42.86
CA PRO A 44 20.57 -19.01 43.98
C PRO A 44 19.35 -19.58 44.74
N ALA A 45 19.49 -20.79 45.30
CA ALA A 45 18.42 -21.49 46.00
C ALA A 45 17.78 -20.68 47.15
N ASP A 46 18.56 -19.82 47.80
CA ASP A 46 18.14 -19.07 48.98
C ASP A 46 17.77 -17.60 48.67
N ALA A 47 17.77 -17.21 47.39
CA ALA A 47 17.54 -15.83 46.98
C ALA A 47 16.04 -15.54 46.84
N THR A 48 15.55 -14.57 47.62
CA THR A 48 14.21 -14.01 47.42
C THR A 48 14.25 -12.96 46.30
N VAL A 49 13.70 -13.29 45.13
CA VAL A 49 13.70 -12.40 43.96
C VAL A 49 12.30 -12.02 43.54
N ARG A 50 12.15 -10.76 43.10
CA ARG A 50 10.89 -10.28 42.51
C ARG A 50 10.70 -10.96 41.15
N PRO A 51 9.51 -11.49 40.83
CA PRO A 51 9.21 -12.03 39.51
C PRO A 51 9.50 -11.00 38.41
N ALA A 52 10.32 -11.36 37.44
CA ALA A 52 10.58 -10.55 36.26
C ALA A 52 9.76 -11.13 35.09
N THR A 53 8.76 -10.39 34.63
CA THR A 53 8.02 -10.73 33.40
C THR A 53 8.66 -9.97 32.24
N PRO A 54 9.16 -10.64 31.19
CA PRO A 54 9.68 -9.97 30.02
C PRO A 54 8.59 -9.10 29.37
N LEU A 55 8.92 -7.86 29.02
CA LEU A 55 7.99 -7.00 28.27
C LEU A 55 7.69 -7.57 26.88
N TYR A 56 8.65 -8.32 26.31
CA TYR A 56 8.55 -8.97 25.01
C TYR A 56 9.05 -10.42 25.12
N PRO A 57 8.19 -11.37 25.51
CA PRO A 57 8.57 -12.78 25.55
C PRO A 57 8.78 -13.29 24.11
N ALA A 58 9.95 -13.87 23.84
CA ALA A 58 10.20 -14.55 22.58
C ALA A 58 9.43 -15.88 22.56
N PRO A 59 8.64 -16.16 21.50
CA PRO A 59 7.95 -17.44 21.40
C PRO A 59 8.95 -18.58 21.20
N THR A 60 8.66 -19.74 21.79
CA THR A 60 9.40 -20.97 21.50
C THR A 60 9.00 -21.45 20.11
N VAL A 61 9.97 -21.58 19.21
CA VAL A 61 9.77 -22.05 17.83
C VAL A 61 10.26 -23.49 17.74
N ASP A 62 9.48 -24.36 17.11
CA ASP A 62 9.87 -25.74 16.82
C ASP A 62 11.08 -25.75 15.86
N GLN A 63 12.05 -26.62 16.13
CA GLN A 63 13.22 -26.80 15.28
C GLN A 63 12.83 -27.17 13.84
N LEU A 64 11.77 -27.97 13.67
CA LEU A 64 11.26 -28.32 12.33
C LEU A 64 10.78 -27.08 11.55
N ALA A 65 10.22 -26.08 12.24
CA ALA A 65 9.81 -24.83 11.59
C ALA A 65 11.00 -23.97 11.18
N ILE A 66 12.10 -24.03 11.94
CA ILE A 66 13.36 -23.34 11.61
C ILE A 66 14.00 -23.99 10.36
N ASP A 67 14.02 -25.32 10.31
CA ASP A 67 14.65 -26.07 9.23
C ASP A 67 13.93 -25.88 7.89
N HIS A 68 12.61 -25.70 7.92
CA HIS A 68 11.77 -25.43 6.72
C HIS A 68 11.53 -23.94 6.46
N ALA A 69 12.19 -23.04 7.21
CA ALA A 69 11.98 -21.61 7.04
C ALA A 69 12.44 -21.12 5.65
N PRO A 70 11.70 -20.22 5.01
CA PRO A 70 12.09 -19.63 3.73
C PRO A 70 13.42 -18.87 3.86
N LYS A 71 14.33 -19.10 2.91
CA LYS A 71 15.64 -18.44 2.86
C LYS A 71 15.54 -17.11 2.10
N PHE A 72 15.49 -16.01 2.85
CA PHE A 72 15.48 -14.65 2.28
C PHE A 72 16.90 -14.08 2.12
N GLU A 73 17.75 -14.80 1.40
CA GLU A 73 19.14 -14.41 1.15
C GLU A 73 19.37 -14.17 -0.34
N ASN A 74 20.29 -13.27 -0.67
CA ASN A 74 20.71 -13.08 -2.05
C ASN A 74 21.44 -14.33 -2.58
N LYS A 75 21.71 -14.36 -3.91
CA LYS A 75 22.46 -15.46 -4.56
C LYS A 75 23.86 -15.74 -3.95
N ARG A 76 24.42 -14.80 -3.19
CA ARG A 76 25.74 -14.92 -2.55
C ARG A 76 25.67 -15.30 -1.07
N GLY A 77 24.48 -15.43 -0.48
CA GLY A 77 24.27 -15.76 0.94
C GLY A 77 24.78 -14.70 1.94
N ASN A 78 25.06 -13.47 1.49
CA ASN A 78 25.74 -12.46 2.31
C ASN A 78 24.90 -11.22 2.64
N ARG A 79 23.64 -11.18 2.21
CA ARG A 79 22.67 -10.14 2.58
C ARG A 79 21.24 -10.62 2.41
N PHE A 80 20.33 -9.96 3.10
CA PHE A 80 18.90 -10.12 2.89
C PHE A 80 18.51 -9.80 1.44
N ALA A 81 17.66 -10.65 0.84
CA ALA A 81 17.13 -10.43 -0.51
C ALA A 81 15.95 -9.47 -0.47
N LEU A 82 16.21 -8.20 -0.79
CA LEU A 82 15.14 -7.23 -1.01
C LEU A 82 14.43 -7.53 -2.35
N PRO A 83 13.10 -7.37 -2.43
CA PRO A 83 12.40 -7.44 -3.69
C PRO A 83 12.98 -6.41 -4.66
N ARG A 84 13.20 -6.81 -5.91
CA ARG A 84 13.64 -5.87 -6.93
C ARG A 84 12.50 -4.87 -7.15
N PRO A 85 12.79 -3.57 -7.29
CA PRO A 85 11.79 -2.62 -7.74
C PRO A 85 11.11 -3.16 -8.99
N GLU A 86 9.79 -3.16 -9.00
CA GLU A 86 9.06 -3.43 -10.23
C GLU A 86 9.52 -2.38 -11.26
N PRO A 87 9.72 -2.79 -12.52
CA PRO A 87 9.96 -1.81 -13.56
C PRO A 87 8.80 -0.82 -13.50
N LEU A 88 9.13 0.48 -13.48
CA LEU A 88 8.13 1.48 -13.80
C LEU A 88 7.47 1.02 -15.09
N GLN A 89 6.16 0.81 -15.04
CA GLN A 89 5.36 0.64 -16.23
C GLN A 89 5.58 1.95 -17.00
N THR A 90 6.54 1.93 -17.93
CA THR A 90 6.65 2.95 -18.95
C THR A 90 5.41 2.75 -19.78
N ASP A 91 4.31 3.36 -19.32
CA ASP A 91 3.40 3.98 -20.26
C ASP A 91 4.30 4.80 -21.15
N THR A 92 4.58 4.28 -22.34
CA THR A 92 4.82 5.14 -23.49
C THR A 92 3.61 6.05 -23.55
N THR A 93 3.65 7.15 -22.80
CA THR A 93 2.99 8.40 -23.14
C THR A 93 3.67 8.89 -24.41
N ALA A 94 3.41 8.18 -25.50
CA ALA A 94 3.10 8.82 -26.75
C ALA A 94 1.89 9.71 -26.43
N ASP A 95 2.16 11.00 -26.47
CA ASP A 95 1.22 12.09 -26.51
C ASP A 95 0.20 12.26 -25.37
N ALA A 96 0.29 13.46 -24.81
CA ALA A 96 -0.82 14.18 -24.21
C ALA A 96 -1.93 14.43 -25.25
N SER A 97 -2.61 13.37 -25.70
CA SER A 97 -3.83 13.42 -26.52
C SER A 97 -4.37 12.00 -26.79
N ALA A 98 -4.52 11.20 -25.73
CA ALA A 98 -5.35 9.99 -25.78
C ALA A 98 -6.09 9.77 -24.46
N GLN A 99 -7.02 10.67 -24.15
CA GLN A 99 -8.28 10.25 -23.56
C GLN A 99 -9.02 9.40 -24.60
N THR A 100 -8.55 8.18 -24.85
CA THR A 100 -9.34 7.16 -25.54
C THR A 100 -10.03 6.36 -24.44
N GLY A 101 -11.36 6.51 -24.39
CA GLY A 101 -12.20 6.06 -23.30
C GLY A 101 -11.89 4.63 -22.86
N SER A 102 -11.38 4.49 -21.63
CA SER A 102 -11.79 3.34 -20.82
C SER A 102 -13.30 3.48 -20.68
N ALA A 103 -14.05 2.56 -21.29
CA ALA A 103 -15.48 2.46 -21.07
C ALA A 103 -15.73 2.51 -19.57
N LEU A 104 -16.59 3.43 -19.14
CA LEU A 104 -16.92 3.59 -17.73
C LEU A 104 -17.32 2.24 -17.15
N GLY A 105 -16.57 1.78 -16.15
CA GLY A 105 -16.85 0.52 -15.47
C GLY A 105 -18.16 0.61 -14.72
N ARG A 106 -18.88 -0.51 -14.62
CA ARG A 106 -20.02 -0.59 -13.72
C ARG A 106 -19.54 -0.48 -12.27
N PRO A 107 -20.22 0.33 -11.42
CA PRO A 107 -19.83 0.45 -10.04
C PRO A 107 -19.96 -0.89 -9.30
N GLN A 108 -19.11 -1.11 -8.29
CA GLN A 108 -19.13 -2.28 -7.43
C GLN A 108 -19.20 -1.85 -5.98
N LEU A 109 -20.17 -2.38 -5.23
CA LEU A 109 -20.22 -2.20 -3.78
C LEU A 109 -19.11 -3.03 -3.14
N VAL A 110 -18.23 -2.36 -2.39
CA VAL A 110 -17.12 -2.98 -1.67
C VAL A 110 -17.06 -2.41 -0.26
N THR A 111 -16.31 -3.05 0.63
CA THR A 111 -16.05 -2.55 1.99
C THR A 111 -14.56 -2.39 2.23
N ASP A 112 -14.17 -1.34 2.95
CA ASP A 112 -12.77 -1.13 3.35
C ASP A 112 -12.35 -2.07 4.51
N GLY A 113 -11.10 -1.95 4.96
CA GLY A 113 -10.57 -2.73 6.09
C GLY A 113 -11.24 -2.43 7.44
N ASN A 114 -11.94 -1.30 7.56
CA ASN A 114 -12.70 -0.89 8.74
C ASN A 114 -14.21 -1.14 8.60
N LYS A 115 -14.64 -1.87 7.55
CA LYS A 115 -16.03 -2.20 7.22
C LYS A 115 -16.90 -1.02 6.80
N ASN A 116 -16.31 0.09 6.37
CA ASN A 116 -17.06 1.18 5.75
C ASN A 116 -17.45 0.77 4.32
N PRO A 117 -18.71 0.97 3.91
CA PRO A 117 -19.13 0.71 2.54
C PRO A 117 -18.56 1.77 1.60
N LEU A 118 -18.11 1.32 0.44
CA LEU A 118 -17.55 2.12 -0.64
C LEU A 118 -18.16 1.66 -1.96
N LEU A 119 -18.17 2.56 -2.94
CA LEU A 119 -18.52 2.22 -4.31
C LEU A 119 -17.28 2.36 -5.19
N LYS A 120 -16.75 1.23 -5.66
CA LYS A 120 -15.60 1.19 -6.57
C LYS A 120 -16.06 1.39 -8.02
N ILE A 121 -15.45 2.32 -8.75
CA ILE A 121 -15.71 2.56 -10.17
C ILE A 121 -14.39 2.69 -10.92
N ASP A 122 -14.25 1.96 -12.03
CA ASP A 122 -13.10 2.08 -12.92
C ASP A 122 -13.43 3.05 -14.08
N GLY A 123 -12.51 3.93 -14.46
CA GLY A 123 -12.72 4.91 -15.52
C GLY A 123 -12.05 6.26 -15.24
N SER A 124 -12.39 7.26 -16.06
CA SER A 124 -11.86 8.62 -15.86
C SER A 124 -12.59 9.33 -14.72
N THR A 125 -11.85 10.08 -13.90
CA THR A 125 -12.42 10.80 -12.75
C THR A 125 -13.54 11.76 -13.17
N ALA A 126 -13.37 12.42 -14.31
CA ALA A 126 -14.32 13.40 -14.83
C ALA A 126 -15.65 12.73 -15.24
N GLU A 127 -15.60 11.61 -15.96
CA GLU A 127 -16.80 10.87 -16.37
C GLU A 127 -17.51 10.25 -15.18
N ILE A 128 -16.76 9.61 -14.26
CA ILE A 128 -17.33 9.03 -13.03
C ILE A 128 -18.04 10.12 -12.22
N TRP A 129 -17.43 11.28 -12.07
CA TRP A 129 -18.04 12.38 -11.32
C TRP A 129 -19.26 12.97 -12.04
N GLN A 130 -19.22 13.09 -13.36
CA GLN A 130 -20.38 13.51 -14.15
C GLN A 130 -21.56 12.55 -13.95
N TYR A 131 -21.32 11.23 -13.98
CA TYR A 131 -22.35 10.22 -13.80
C TYR A 131 -22.86 10.21 -12.36
N THR A 132 -21.99 10.42 -11.38
CA THR A 132 -22.38 10.59 -9.98
C THR A 132 -23.34 11.77 -9.83
N LYS A 133 -23.02 12.94 -10.41
CA LYS A 133 -23.89 14.12 -10.38
C LYS A 133 -25.23 13.92 -11.10
N ALA A 134 -25.21 13.22 -12.23
CA ALA A 134 -26.42 12.86 -12.95
C ALA A 134 -27.31 11.95 -12.09
N THR A 135 -26.73 10.94 -11.45
CA THR A 135 -27.44 10.01 -10.56
C THR A 135 -28.04 10.72 -9.35
N LEU A 136 -27.28 11.61 -8.70
CA LEU A 136 -27.78 12.41 -7.58
C LEU A 136 -28.98 13.28 -8.00
N SER A 137 -28.93 13.84 -9.22
CA SER A 137 -30.05 14.61 -9.79
C SER A 137 -31.26 13.72 -10.06
N THR A 138 -31.07 12.54 -10.66
CA THR A 138 -32.15 11.58 -10.95
C THR A 138 -32.83 11.08 -9.67
N LEU A 139 -32.06 10.87 -8.61
CA LEU A 139 -32.55 10.47 -7.29
C LEU A 139 -33.19 11.62 -6.50
N ASN A 140 -33.20 12.84 -7.05
CA ASN A 140 -33.71 14.05 -6.40
C ASN A 140 -33.05 14.35 -5.04
N TYR A 141 -31.76 14.03 -4.89
CA TYR A 141 -31.01 14.42 -3.69
C TYR A 141 -30.88 15.94 -3.61
N ASN A 142 -31.08 16.50 -2.41
CA ASN A 142 -30.85 17.92 -2.17
C ASN A 142 -29.33 18.18 -2.04
N VAL A 143 -28.71 18.68 -3.10
CA VAL A 143 -27.29 19.02 -3.13
C VAL A 143 -27.07 20.46 -2.67
N ILE A 144 -26.47 20.64 -1.50
CA ILE A 144 -26.23 21.94 -0.86
C ILE A 144 -24.98 22.63 -1.42
N ALA A 145 -23.94 21.86 -1.73
CA ALA A 145 -22.68 22.37 -2.26
C ALA A 145 -22.03 21.34 -3.19
N GLN A 146 -21.29 21.82 -4.19
CA GLN A 146 -20.57 20.98 -5.14
C GLN A 146 -19.14 21.47 -5.32
N GLY A 147 -18.20 20.53 -5.41
CA GLY A 147 -16.81 20.75 -5.81
C GLY A 147 -16.42 19.80 -6.94
N ASN A 148 -15.15 19.80 -7.30
CA ASN A 148 -14.66 19.03 -8.46
C ASN A 148 -14.84 17.51 -8.29
N ASN A 149 -14.73 16.99 -7.06
CA ASN A 149 -14.80 15.57 -6.74
C ASN A 149 -15.59 15.29 -5.45
N GLN A 150 -16.43 16.25 -5.05
CA GLN A 150 -17.19 16.16 -3.81
C GLN A 150 -18.52 16.88 -3.94
N ALA A 151 -19.55 16.36 -3.27
CA ALA A 151 -20.86 16.99 -3.20
C ALA A 151 -21.39 16.86 -1.78
N THR A 152 -21.87 17.97 -1.23
CA THR A 152 -22.57 17.99 0.04
C THR A 152 -24.05 17.78 -0.23
N ILE A 153 -24.62 16.70 0.30
CA ILE A 153 -26.00 16.29 0.08
C ILE A 153 -26.76 16.25 1.41
N LYS A 154 -28.06 16.51 1.39
CA LYS A 154 -28.94 16.14 2.50
C LYS A 154 -29.55 14.77 2.26
N VAL A 155 -29.47 13.93 3.27
CA VAL A 155 -30.16 12.65 3.33
C VAL A 155 -31.04 12.71 4.57
N ASN A 156 -32.36 12.73 4.35
CA ASN A 156 -33.33 13.12 5.38
C ASN A 156 -33.01 14.54 5.91
N ASP A 157 -32.87 14.70 7.23
CA ASP A 157 -32.53 15.99 7.86
C ASP A 157 -31.02 16.18 8.09
N ASN A 158 -30.20 15.17 7.78
CA ASN A 158 -28.76 15.20 8.03
C ASN A 158 -27.97 15.57 6.78
N THR A 159 -26.86 16.28 7.00
CA THR A 159 -25.96 16.69 5.92
C THR A 159 -24.78 15.75 5.84
N TYR A 160 -24.47 15.28 4.64
CA TYR A 160 -23.35 14.39 4.36
C TYR A 160 -22.53 14.92 3.18
N VAL A 161 -21.29 14.46 3.08
CA VAL A 161 -20.37 14.82 2.00
C VAL A 161 -19.99 13.55 1.25
N LEU A 162 -20.44 13.45 0.01
CA LEU A 162 -20.05 12.41 -0.92
C LEU A 162 -18.73 12.81 -1.56
N LYS A 163 -17.70 11.94 -1.53
CA LYS A 163 -16.39 12.23 -2.11
C LYS A 163 -15.91 11.11 -3.02
N LEU A 164 -15.37 11.49 -4.15
CA LEU A 164 -14.71 10.61 -5.11
C LEU A 164 -13.19 10.71 -4.95
N THR A 165 -12.56 9.58 -4.67
CA THR A 165 -11.09 9.44 -4.55
C THR A 165 -10.60 8.42 -5.57
N GLY A 166 -9.38 8.57 -6.10
CA GLY A 166 -8.89 7.67 -7.14
C GLY A 166 -7.39 7.43 -7.08
N VAL A 167 -7.00 6.23 -7.51
CA VAL A 167 -5.60 5.82 -7.70
C VAL A 167 -5.52 5.14 -9.08
N GLY A 168 -4.87 5.81 -10.03
CA GLY A 168 -4.83 5.36 -11.42
C GLY A 168 -6.22 5.36 -12.06
N SER A 169 -6.62 4.23 -12.66
CA SER A 169 -7.92 4.06 -13.30
C SER A 169 -9.04 3.63 -12.34
N SER A 170 -8.72 3.23 -11.09
CA SER A 170 -9.68 2.77 -10.10
C SER A 170 -10.03 3.89 -9.12
N HIS A 171 -11.32 4.13 -8.94
CA HIS A 171 -11.85 5.15 -8.06
C HIS A 171 -12.78 4.57 -6.99
N SER A 172 -12.93 5.27 -5.88
CA SER A 172 -13.80 4.92 -4.76
C SER A 172 -14.62 6.14 -4.36
N LEU A 173 -15.93 5.96 -4.36
CA LEU A 173 -16.92 6.92 -3.90
C LEU A 173 -17.35 6.52 -2.47
N ALA A 174 -17.29 7.47 -1.55
CA ALA A 174 -17.60 7.25 -0.14
C ALA A 174 -18.41 8.40 0.45
N LEU A 175 -19.18 8.09 1.50
CA LEU A 175 -20.01 9.05 2.21
C LEU A 175 -19.39 9.42 3.55
N PHE A 176 -19.25 10.72 3.80
CA PHE A 176 -18.66 11.29 5.00
C PHE A 176 -19.66 12.18 5.75
N ASN A 177 -19.46 12.36 7.04
CA ASN A 177 -20.04 13.44 7.81
C ASN A 177 -19.37 14.79 7.44
N PRO A 178 -19.96 15.94 7.81
CA PRO A 178 -19.37 17.26 7.52
C PRO A 178 -17.99 17.50 8.17
N ASP A 179 -17.67 16.76 9.23
CA ASP A 179 -16.37 16.79 9.91
C ASP A 179 -15.29 15.90 9.25
N ASN A 180 -15.59 15.32 8.08
CA ASN A 180 -14.75 14.38 7.32
C ASN A 180 -14.55 13.01 7.96
N THR A 181 -15.31 12.64 8.99
CA THR A 181 -15.40 11.24 9.43
C THR A 181 -16.31 10.43 8.52
N PHE A 182 -16.14 9.11 8.43
CA PHE A 182 -17.06 8.28 7.65
C PHE A 182 -18.48 8.35 8.24
N ALA A 183 -19.49 8.44 7.36
CA ALA A 183 -20.88 8.32 7.78
C ALA A 183 -21.14 6.92 8.39
N SER A 184 -22.24 6.77 9.13
CA SER A 184 -22.59 5.45 9.68
C SER A 184 -22.74 4.42 8.55
N PRO A 185 -22.29 3.16 8.75
CA PRO A 185 -22.33 2.14 7.71
C PRO A 185 -23.71 1.94 7.09
N ASP A 186 -24.77 2.02 7.89
CA ASP A 186 -26.15 1.83 7.42
C ASP A 186 -26.56 2.93 6.43
N VAL A 187 -26.32 4.20 6.78
CA VAL A 187 -26.66 5.35 5.93
C VAL A 187 -25.79 5.37 4.67
N ALA A 188 -24.49 5.10 4.83
CA ALA A 188 -23.57 5.05 3.71
C ALA A 188 -23.93 3.91 2.74
N ALA A 189 -24.28 2.72 3.25
CA ALA A 189 -24.71 1.60 2.43
C ALA A 189 -26.01 1.91 1.68
N GLU A 190 -26.98 2.55 2.33
CA GLU A 190 -28.24 2.95 1.69
C GLU A 190 -27.99 3.90 0.52
N VAL A 191 -27.27 5.02 0.76
CA VAL A 191 -27.00 6.05 -0.26
C VAL A 191 -26.18 5.48 -1.42
N LEU A 192 -25.10 4.74 -1.11
CA LEU A 192 -24.22 4.17 -2.14
C LEU A 192 -24.94 3.08 -2.94
N ASN A 193 -25.82 2.28 -2.31
CA ASN A 193 -26.63 1.31 -3.03
C ASN A 193 -27.65 2.00 -3.95
N GLN A 194 -28.29 3.09 -3.52
CA GLN A 194 -29.18 3.84 -4.41
C GLN A 194 -28.44 4.41 -5.63
N ILE A 195 -27.23 4.94 -5.44
CA ILE A 195 -26.38 5.40 -6.55
C ILE A 195 -26.01 4.23 -7.48
N TYR A 196 -25.63 3.08 -6.91
CA TYR A 196 -25.31 1.86 -7.67
C TYR A 196 -26.49 1.40 -8.54
N GLN A 197 -27.70 1.34 -7.97
CA GLN A 197 -28.90 0.87 -8.69
C GLN A 197 -29.36 1.83 -9.80
N ASN A 198 -29.02 3.12 -9.68
CA ASN A 198 -29.42 4.16 -10.63
C ASN A 198 -28.24 4.66 -11.48
N TRP A 199 -27.15 3.89 -11.53
CA TRP A 199 -25.98 4.26 -12.31
C TRP A 199 -26.34 4.32 -13.80
N PRO A 200 -26.02 5.43 -14.50
CA PRO A 200 -26.29 5.55 -15.93
C PRO A 200 -25.54 4.45 -16.70
N ALA A 201 -26.27 3.76 -17.58
CA ALA A 201 -25.78 2.61 -18.35
C ALA A 201 -24.73 2.99 -19.40
#